data_AF-A0A0W8F8J3-F1
#
_entry.id   AF-A0A0W8F8J3-F1
#
_cell.length_a   1.000
_cell.length_b   1.000
_cell.length_c   1.000
_cell.angle_alpha   90.00
_cell.angle_beta   90.00
_cell.angle_gamma   90.00
#
_symmetry.space_group_name_H-M   'P 1'
#
loop_
_entity.id
_entity.type
_entity.pdbx_description
1 polymer ?
#
loop_
_entity_poly.entity_id
_entity_poly.type
_entity_poly.pdbx_seq_one_letter_code
_entity_poly.pdbx_strand_id
1 'polypeptide(L)'
;MRTEIYKSREELLKDALRALLSMKPGLRIEIAIDLYRNEKVSLWKAAEIAGLCMEEFKDVLASRSIKLEVGGTDEESLFRLARLGLI
;
A
#
# COMPACT_ATOMS: atom_id res chain seq x y z
N MET A 1 -37.27 20.87 -2.48
CA MET A 1 -36.70 20.05 -1.37
C MET A 1 -35.20 19.99 -1.59
N ARG A 2 -34.39 20.75 -0.83
CA ARG A 2 -32.92 20.65 -0.90
C ARG A 2 -32.53 19.50 0.03
N THR A 3 -32.28 18.33 -0.52
CA THR A 3 -31.64 17.24 0.22
C THR A 3 -30.24 17.71 0.59
N GLU A 4 -29.93 17.79 1.87
CA GLU A 4 -28.55 17.93 2.33
C GLU A 4 -27.79 16.66 1.92
N ILE A 5 -27.05 16.73 0.82
CA ILE A 5 -26.33 15.59 0.22
C ILE A 5 -25.26 15.05 1.16
N TYR A 6 -24.71 15.90 2.04
CA TYR A 6 -23.69 15.56 3.02
C TYR A 6 -24.06 16.07 4.40
N LYS A 7 -23.88 15.25 5.44
CA LYS A 7 -24.20 15.56 6.84
C LYS A 7 -23.14 16.41 7.53
N SER A 8 -21.96 16.53 6.92
CA SER A 8 -20.85 17.33 7.45
C SER A 8 -19.81 17.66 6.38
N ARG A 9 -18.99 18.67 6.66
CA ARG A 9 -17.78 18.96 5.87
C ARG A 9 -16.83 17.76 5.80
N GLU A 10 -16.73 16.99 6.88
CA GLU A 10 -15.88 15.80 6.96
C GLU A 10 -16.36 14.71 5.98
N GLU A 11 -17.67 14.48 5.89
CA GLU A 11 -18.26 13.51 4.98
C GLU A 11 -18.06 13.92 3.52
N LEU A 12 -18.29 15.20 3.21
CA LEU A 12 -18.02 15.77 1.89
C LEU A 12 -16.55 15.57 1.48
N LEU A 13 -15.61 15.86 2.39
CA LEU A 13 -14.18 15.70 2.10
C LEU A 13 -13.79 14.24 1.89
N LYS A 14 -14.32 13.32 2.69
CA LYS A 14 -14.08 11.88 2.52
C LYS A 14 -14.60 11.39 1.17
N ASP A 15 -15.78 11.84 0.77
CA ASP A 15 -16.36 11.45 -0.51
C ASP A 15 -15.57 12.03 -1.69
N ALA A 16 -15.22 13.31 -1.62
CA ALA A 16 -14.37 13.95 -2.63
C ALA A 16 -12.99 13.29 -2.75
N LEU A 17 -12.38 12.91 -1.62
CA LEU A 17 -11.10 12.20 -1.62
C LEU A 17 -11.23 10.83 -2.29
N ARG A 18 -12.29 10.07 -1.98
CA ARG A 18 -12.56 8.79 -2.67
C ARG A 18 -12.72 9.00 -4.16
N ALA A 19 -13.56 9.94 -4.58
CA ALA A 19 -13.77 10.25 -5.98
C ALA A 19 -12.45 10.63 -6.69
N LEU A 20 -11.63 11.47 -6.07
CA LEU A 20 -10.32 11.87 -6.59
C LEU A 20 -9.39 10.66 -6.78
N LEU A 21 -9.28 9.80 -5.77
CA LEU A 21 -8.40 8.62 -5.82
C LEU A 21 -8.92 7.55 -6.79
N SER A 22 -10.24 7.46 -6.97
CA SER A 22 -10.85 6.61 -8.01
C SER A 22 -10.55 7.15 -9.42
N MET A 23 -10.60 8.47 -9.62
CA MET A 23 -10.29 9.09 -10.91
C MET A 23 -8.80 9.12 -11.23
N LYS A 24 -7.94 9.09 -10.21
CA LYS A 24 -6.47 9.12 -10.34
C LYS A 24 -5.81 7.95 -9.60
N PRO A 25 -5.91 6.71 -10.11
CA PRO A 25 -5.30 5.53 -9.48
C PRO A 25 -3.79 5.69 -9.26
N GLY A 26 -3.08 6.38 -10.17
CA GLY A 26 -1.65 6.66 -10.00
C GLY A 26 -1.36 7.47 -8.73
N LEU A 27 -2.17 8.48 -8.41
CA LEU A 27 -2.04 9.26 -7.17
C LEU A 27 -2.27 8.38 -5.92
N ARG A 28 -3.25 7.48 -6.00
CA ARG A 28 -3.53 6.51 -4.93
C ARG A 28 -2.33 5.60 -4.65
N ILE A 29 -1.63 5.15 -5.69
CA ILE A 29 -0.40 4.38 -5.59
C ILE A 29 0.72 5.22 -4.95
N GLU A 30 0.93 6.47 -5.37
CA GLU A 30 1.95 7.34 -4.75
C GLU A 30 1.72 7.52 -3.25
N ILE A 31 0.46 7.75 -2.83
CA ILE A 31 0.10 7.89 -1.41
C ILE A 31 0.39 6.60 -0.65
N ALA A 32 0.05 5.43 -1.23
CA ALA A 32 0.35 4.14 -0.60
C ALA A 32 1.85 3.93 -0.40
N ILE A 33 2.67 4.32 -1.38
CA ILE A 33 4.12 4.25 -1.28
C ILE A 33 4.66 5.19 -0.21
N ASP A 34 4.20 6.43 -0.18
CA ASP A 34 4.65 7.40 0.82
C ASP A 34 4.33 6.91 2.24
N LEU A 35 3.12 6.39 2.46
CA LEU A 35 2.73 5.81 3.74
C LEU A 35 3.59 4.60 4.13
N TYR A 36 3.95 3.74 3.17
CA TYR A 36 4.85 2.61 3.41
C TYR A 36 6.27 3.06 3.74
N ARG A 37 6.85 3.97 2.93
CA ARG A 37 8.21 4.48 3.10
C ARG A 37 8.42 5.22 4.42
N ASN A 38 7.36 5.86 4.93
CA ASN A 38 7.38 6.55 6.22
C ASN A 38 6.96 5.64 7.39
N GLU A 39 6.92 4.32 7.17
CA GLU A 39 6.56 3.29 8.18
C GLU A 39 5.20 3.54 8.87
N LYS A 40 4.30 4.27 8.20
CA LYS A 40 2.96 4.58 8.75
C LYS A 40 2.01 3.40 8.60
N VAL A 41 2.29 2.52 7.64
CA VAL A 41 1.50 1.33 7.34
C VAL A 41 2.41 0.16 6.97
N SER A 42 1.94 -1.06 7.18
CA SER A 42 2.61 -2.26 6.70
C SER A 42 2.55 -2.39 5.18
N LEU A 43 3.40 -3.23 4.60
CA LEU A 43 3.37 -3.55 3.17
C LEU A 43 1.98 -4.00 2.69
N TRP A 44 1.33 -4.88 3.47
CA TRP A 44 -0.01 -5.37 3.14
C TRP A 44 -1.04 -4.24 3.12
N LYS A 45 -0.99 -3.36 4.13
CA LYS A 45 -1.91 -2.22 4.21
C LYS A 45 -1.65 -1.21 3.10
N ALA A 46 -0.40 -1.00 2.70
CA ALA A 46 -0.06 -0.16 1.56
C ALA A 46 -0.61 -0.73 0.24
N ALA A 47 -0.50 -2.04 0.01
CA ALA A 47 -1.07 -2.69 -1.18
C ALA A 47 -2.61 -2.52 -1.24
N GLU A 48 -3.29 -2.71 -0.10
CA GLU A 48 -4.74 -2.46 0.02
C GLU A 48 -5.09 -1.00 -0.30
N ILE A 49 -4.31 -0.04 0.23
CA ILE A 49 -4.50 1.38 -0.07
C ILE A 49 -4.25 1.67 -1.53
N ALA A 50 -3.25 1.07 -2.18
CA ALA A 50 -2.98 1.20 -3.60
C ALA A 50 -4.09 0.58 -4.47
N GLY A 51 -4.86 -0.37 -3.92
CA GLY A 51 -5.85 -1.14 -4.67
C GLY A 51 -5.21 -2.24 -5.52
N LEU A 52 -4.08 -2.78 -5.06
CA LEU A 52 -3.29 -3.81 -5.74
C LEU A 52 -3.16 -5.05 -4.84
N CYS A 53 -2.86 -6.20 -5.44
CA CYS A 53 -2.40 -7.34 -4.65
C CYS A 53 -0.99 -7.09 -4.11
N MET A 54 -0.52 -7.95 -3.20
CA MET A 54 0.77 -7.76 -2.56
C MET A 54 1.93 -7.88 -3.58
N GLU A 55 1.82 -8.80 -4.53
CA GLU A 55 2.79 -9.04 -5.58
C GLU A 55 2.93 -7.84 -6.51
N GLU A 56 1.80 -7.33 -7.03
CA GLU A 56 1.74 -6.12 -7.86
C GLU A 56 2.34 -4.91 -7.14
N PHE A 57 2.05 -4.75 -5.85
CA PHE A 57 2.59 -3.64 -5.08
C PHE A 57 4.12 -3.76 -4.88
N LYS A 58 4.65 -4.97 -4.71
CA LYS A 58 6.11 -5.21 -4.67
C LYS A 58 6.77 -4.85 -6.00
N ASP A 59 6.12 -5.19 -7.13
CA ASP A 59 6.62 -4.82 -8.46
C ASP A 59 6.68 -3.30 -8.64
N VAL A 60 5.65 -2.59 -8.16
CA VAL A 60 5.64 -1.11 -8.14
C VAL A 60 6.81 -0.56 -7.32
N LEU A 61 7.06 -1.09 -6.12
CA LEU A 61 8.18 -0.66 -5.28
C LEU A 61 9.53 -0.92 -5.96
N ALA A 62 9.70 -2.11 -6.56
CA ALA A 62 10.90 -2.49 -7.28
C ALA A 62 11.17 -1.58 -8.50
N SER A 63 10.13 -1.27 -9.28
CA SER A 63 10.23 -0.36 -10.44
C SER A 63 10.69 1.05 -10.08
N ARG A 64 10.52 1.45 -8.81
CA ARG A 64 10.90 2.75 -8.26
C ARG A 64 12.15 2.70 -7.38
N SER A 65 12.85 1.56 -7.40
CA SER A 65 14.06 1.31 -6.59
C SER A 65 13.84 1.50 -5.08
N ILE A 66 12.62 1.28 -4.59
CA ILE A 66 12.30 1.32 -3.17
C ILE A 66 12.61 -0.05 -2.60
N LYS A 67 13.60 -0.13 -1.71
CA LYS A 67 13.97 -1.38 -1.04
C LYS A 67 12.84 -1.82 -0.13
N LEU A 68 12.49 -3.10 -0.23
CA LEU A 68 11.66 -3.76 0.77
C LEU A 68 12.50 -3.98 2.02
N GLU A 69 12.04 -3.42 3.13
CA GLU A 69 12.51 -3.79 4.47
C GLU A 69 12.02 -5.22 4.74
N VAL A 70 12.91 -6.21 4.52
CA VAL A 70 12.60 -7.62 4.82
C VAL A 70 13.04 -7.88 6.27
N GLY A 71 12.07 -8.16 7.14
CA GLY A 71 12.33 -8.56 8.53
C GLY A 71 12.90 -9.97 8.60
N GLY A 72 14.18 -10.12 8.27
CA GLY A 72 14.91 -11.38 8.34
C GLY A 72 16.32 -11.20 7.78
N THR A 73 17.31 -11.74 8.47
CA THR A 73 18.67 -11.80 7.91
C THR A 73 18.74 -12.84 6.80
N ASP A 74 19.73 -12.73 5.92
CA ASP A 74 20.02 -13.75 4.92
C ASP A 74 20.24 -15.12 5.58
N GLU A 75 20.88 -15.14 6.77
CA GLU A 75 21.08 -16.35 7.57
C GLU A 75 19.77 -17.00 8.01
N GLU A 76 18.81 -16.21 8.50
CA GLU A 76 17.52 -16.74 8.94
C GLU A 76 16.71 -17.30 7.75
N SER A 77 16.83 -16.65 6.59
CA SER A 77 16.20 -17.10 5.34
C SER A 77 16.81 -18.41 4.86
N LEU A 78 18.14 -18.52 4.86
CA LEU A 78 18.88 -19.74 4.52
C LEU A 78 18.56 -20.89 5.49
N PHE A 79 18.49 -20.61 6.79
CA PHE A 79 18.12 -21.60 7.80
C PHE A 79 16.73 -22.18 7.56
N ARG A 80 15.75 -21.35 7.19
CA ARG A 80 14.39 -21.80 6.86
C ARG A 80 14.38 -22.70 5.61
N LEU A 81 15.16 -22.35 4.59
CA LEU A 81 15.27 -23.14 3.35
C LEU A 81 15.95 -24.50 3.61
N ALA A 82 17.02 -24.52 4.40
CA ALA A 82 17.71 -25.76 4.82
C ALA A 82 16.78 -26.67 5.64
N ARG A 83 15.97 -26.10 6.55
CA ARG A 83 14.97 -26.87 7.33
C ARG A 83 13.90 -27.50 6.44
N LEU A 84 13.60 -26.90 5.29
CA LEU A 84 12.64 -27.40 4.31
C LEU A 84 13.27 -28.35 3.28
N GLY A 85 14.59 -28.54 3.32
CA GLY A 85 15.32 -29.42 2.40
C GLY A 85 15.39 -28.91 0.95
N LEU A 86 15.24 -27.60 0.75
CA LEU A 86 15.26 -26.97 -0.57
C LEU A 86 16.67 -26.56 -1.03
N ILE A 87 17.63 -26.58 -0.11
CA ILE A 87 19.07 -26.36 -0.28
C ILE A 87 19.86 -27.19 0.73
#